data_AF-A0A5P2DP26-F1
#
_entry.id   AF-A0A5P2DP26-F1
#
_cell.length_a   1.000
_cell.length_b   1.000
_cell.length_c   1.000
_cell.angle_alpha   90.00
_cell.angle_beta   90.00
_cell.angle_gamma   90.00
#
_symmetry.space_group_name_H-M   'P 1'
#
loop_
_entity.id
_entity.type
_entity.pdbx_description
1 polymer ?
#
loop_
_entity_poly.entity_id
_entity_poly.type
_entity_poly.pdbx_seq_one_letter_code
_entity_poly.pdbx_strand_id
1 'polypeptide(L)'
;MRRRPRVPADLDPRSHLVKPEPSPAGRVLEAAQAALAAEHAAAYGYGVIGARSAGERAKQAREAYGGHLARRDVLARTVRELGGAPRAAEAAYALPFEVRTAADAERLAAEIEDRVAGAYSDLVRAAEGPLRREAADALSAAAVRAARWRGVGVAFPGLAERADEAQRAQHS
;
A
#
# COMPACT_ATOMS: atom_id res chain seq x y z
N MET A 1 13.09 73.65 2.69
CA MET A 1 12.28 72.67 1.93
C MET A 1 12.96 71.31 1.93
N ARG A 2 12.52 70.36 2.76
CA ARG A 2 12.92 68.94 2.68
C ARG A 2 11.65 68.11 2.60
N ARG A 3 11.38 67.49 1.44
CA ARG A 3 10.21 66.62 1.24
C ARG A 3 10.46 65.31 2.01
N ARG A 4 9.53 64.94 2.90
CA ARG A 4 9.50 63.61 3.52
C ARG A 4 9.12 62.58 2.45
N PRO A 5 9.76 61.40 2.39
CA PRO A 5 9.26 60.32 1.56
C PRO A 5 7.98 59.76 2.19
N ARG A 6 6.95 59.60 1.37
CA ARG A 6 5.69 58.95 1.72
C ARG A 6 5.93 57.44 1.61
N VAL A 7 5.98 56.75 2.75
CA VAL A 7 5.99 55.27 2.76
C VAL A 7 4.59 54.81 2.33
N PRO A 8 4.44 53.91 1.35
CA PRO A 8 3.14 53.29 1.07
C PRO A 8 2.71 52.47 2.28
N ALA A 9 1.50 52.75 2.78
CA ALA A 9 0.89 52.05 3.89
C ALA A 9 -0.07 51.00 3.35
N ASP A 10 0.47 49.87 2.90
CA ASP A 10 -0.30 48.68 2.52
C ASP A 10 0.59 47.41 2.50
N LEU A 11 1.29 47.17 3.61
CA LEU A 11 1.74 45.81 3.93
C LEU A 11 0.76 45.25 4.96
N ASP A 12 -0.18 44.43 4.50
CA ASP A 12 -1.04 43.62 5.36
C ASP A 12 -0.17 42.59 6.13
N PRO A 13 -0.06 42.68 7.46
CA PRO A 13 0.75 41.77 8.26
C PRO A 13 0.09 40.40 8.48
N ARG A 14 -1.00 40.07 7.78
CA ARG A 14 -1.67 38.76 7.81
C ARG A 14 -1.64 38.00 6.49
N SER A 15 -0.56 38.09 5.72
CA SER A 15 -0.24 37.02 4.76
C SER A 15 0.16 35.76 5.53
N HIS A 16 -0.85 35.10 6.11
CA HIS A 16 -0.75 33.69 6.44
C HIS A 16 -0.45 33.01 5.10
N LEU A 17 0.79 32.54 4.93
CA LEU A 17 1.17 31.60 3.89
C LEU A 17 0.38 30.31 4.11
N VAL A 18 -0.92 30.33 3.80
CA VAL A 18 -1.68 29.13 3.50
C VAL A 18 -0.97 28.58 2.28
N LYS A 19 -0.19 27.51 2.47
CA LYS A 19 0.39 26.78 1.34
C LYS A 19 -0.79 26.45 0.43
N PRO A 20 -0.73 26.79 -0.86
CA PRO A 20 -1.84 26.52 -1.76
C PRO A 20 -2.18 25.04 -1.65
N GLU A 21 -3.46 24.75 -1.39
CA GLU A 21 -3.97 23.38 -1.36
C GLU A 21 -3.53 22.68 -2.64
N PRO A 22 -2.97 21.46 -2.55
CA PRO A 22 -2.50 20.75 -3.73
C PRO A 22 -3.64 20.65 -4.73
N SER A 23 -3.34 20.97 -6.00
CA SER A 23 -4.29 20.84 -7.09
C SER A 23 -4.81 19.40 -7.17
N PRO A 24 -5.97 19.13 -7.81
CA PRO A 24 -6.43 17.76 -8.01
C PRO A 24 -5.35 16.83 -8.58
N ALA A 25 -4.61 17.31 -9.59
CA ALA A 25 -3.47 16.59 -10.15
C ALA A 25 -2.33 16.38 -9.13
N GLY A 26 -2.03 17.39 -8.31
CA GLY A 26 -1.07 17.29 -7.22
C GLY A 26 -1.45 16.22 -6.19
N ARG A 27 -2.72 16.15 -5.80
CA ARG A 27 -3.21 15.11 -4.87
C ARG A 27 -3.12 13.71 -5.44
N VAL A 28 -3.41 13.53 -6.73
CA VAL A 28 -3.24 12.24 -7.42
C VAL A 28 -1.76 11.83 -7.42
N LEU A 29 -0.86 12.77 -7.74
CA LEU A 29 0.59 12.51 -7.73
C LEU A 29 1.09 12.15 -6.32
N GLU A 30 0.67 12.88 -5.29
CA GLU A 30 1.02 12.58 -3.89
C GLU A 30 0.54 11.20 -3.46
N ALA A 31 -0.69 10.84 -3.78
CA ALA A 31 -1.25 9.52 -3.47
C ALA A 31 -0.55 8.40 -4.24
N ALA A 32 -0.23 8.60 -5.52
CA ALA A 32 0.52 7.63 -6.32
C ALA A 32 1.94 7.42 -5.77
N GLN A 33 2.60 8.47 -5.31
CA GLN A 33 3.89 8.37 -4.65
C GLN A 33 3.82 7.70 -3.27
N ALA A 34 2.74 7.90 -2.52
CA ALA A 34 2.51 7.20 -1.25
C ALA A 34 2.31 5.70 -1.48
N ALA A 35 1.53 5.33 -2.51
CA ALA A 35 1.37 3.93 -2.94
C ALA A 35 2.72 3.33 -3.39
N LEU A 36 3.53 4.09 -4.14
CA LEU A 36 4.87 3.63 -4.56
C LEU A 36 5.78 3.36 -3.36
N ALA A 37 5.79 4.25 -2.37
CA ALA A 37 6.55 4.07 -1.14
C ALA A 37 6.07 2.84 -0.35
N ALA A 38 4.75 2.61 -0.27
CA ALA A 38 4.19 1.43 0.35
C ALA A 38 4.60 0.14 -0.37
N GLU A 39 4.62 0.13 -1.71
CA GLU A 39 5.07 -1.01 -2.52
C GLU A 39 6.57 -1.29 -2.35
N HIS A 40 7.41 -0.26 -2.21
CA HIS A 40 8.83 -0.45 -1.87
C HIS A 40 9.01 -1.10 -0.49
N ALA A 41 8.29 -0.59 0.52
CA ALA A 41 8.33 -1.15 1.88
C ALA A 41 7.80 -2.60 1.90
N ALA A 42 6.75 -2.89 1.14
CA ALA A 42 6.17 -4.22 1.02
C ALA A 42 7.16 -5.21 0.38
N ALA A 43 7.80 -4.84 -0.73
CA ALA A 43 8.83 -5.67 -1.35
C ALA A 43 9.97 -5.99 -0.39
N TYR A 44 10.47 -4.99 0.37
CA TYR A 44 11.48 -5.22 1.40
C TYR A 44 10.99 -6.17 2.49
N GLY A 45 9.80 -5.92 3.05
CA GLY A 45 9.23 -6.74 4.12
C GLY A 45 8.96 -8.18 3.70
N TYR A 46 8.51 -8.42 2.46
CA TYR A 46 8.32 -9.77 1.92
C TYR A 46 9.63 -10.54 1.74
N GLY A 47 10.76 -9.86 1.55
CA GLY A 47 12.08 -10.49 1.64
C GLY A 47 12.35 -11.08 3.03
N VAL A 48 12.00 -10.33 4.09
CA VAL A 48 12.14 -10.79 5.49
C VAL A 48 11.16 -11.93 5.79
N ILE A 49 9.90 -11.80 5.36
CA ILE A 49 8.87 -12.82 5.54
C ILE A 49 9.27 -14.13 4.86
N GLY A 50 9.75 -14.06 3.62
CA GLY A 50 10.21 -15.23 2.86
C GLY A 50 11.34 -15.99 3.55
N ALA A 51 12.26 -15.28 4.23
CA ALA A 51 13.36 -15.89 4.98
C ALA A 51 12.89 -16.66 6.23
N ARG A 52 11.67 -16.41 6.71
CA ARG A 52 11.07 -17.05 7.89
C ARG A 52 9.93 -18.01 7.56
N SER A 53 9.62 -18.18 6.27
CA SER A 53 8.50 -18.99 5.79
C SER A 53 8.97 -20.34 5.24
N ALA A 54 8.13 -21.37 5.35
CA ALA A 54 8.35 -22.70 4.78
C ALA A 54 7.12 -23.23 4.04
N GLY A 55 7.30 -24.26 3.20
CA GLY A 55 6.22 -24.93 2.47
C GLY A 55 5.35 -23.95 1.66
N GLU A 56 4.03 -24.14 1.74
CA GLU A 56 3.04 -23.31 1.03
C GLU A 56 3.12 -21.83 1.41
N ARG A 57 3.44 -21.49 2.67
CA ARG A 57 3.61 -20.09 3.08
C ARG A 57 4.81 -19.43 2.39
N ALA A 58 5.90 -20.16 2.18
CA ALA A 58 7.04 -19.64 1.43
C ALA A 58 6.70 -19.38 -0.05
N LYS A 59 5.87 -20.24 -0.65
CA LYS A 59 5.36 -20.04 -2.02
C LYS A 59 4.48 -18.79 -2.09
N GLN A 60 3.52 -18.65 -1.18
CA GLN A 60 2.65 -17.47 -1.07
C GLN A 60 3.47 -16.17 -0.89
N ALA A 61 4.50 -16.19 -0.04
CA ALA A 61 5.38 -15.05 0.17
C ALA A 61 6.16 -14.66 -1.11
N ARG A 62 6.66 -15.64 -1.87
CA ARG A 62 7.36 -15.38 -3.15
C ARG A 62 6.43 -14.81 -4.22
N GLU A 63 5.21 -15.34 -4.32
CA GLU A 63 4.19 -14.83 -5.24
C GLU A 63 3.81 -13.38 -4.90
N ALA A 64 3.58 -13.08 -3.62
CA ALA A 64 3.30 -11.73 -3.15
C ALA A 64 4.47 -10.78 -3.40
N TYR A 65 5.71 -11.21 -3.14
CA TYR A 65 6.92 -10.44 -3.43
C TYR A 65 7.00 -10.04 -4.91
N GLY A 66 6.81 -10.99 -5.83
CA GLY A 66 6.78 -10.72 -7.27
C GLY A 66 5.65 -9.75 -7.65
N GLY A 67 4.47 -9.90 -7.05
CA GLY A 67 3.34 -9.00 -7.23
C GLY A 67 3.64 -7.56 -6.82
N HIS A 68 4.31 -7.37 -5.68
CA HIS A 68 4.72 -6.04 -5.21
C HIS A 68 5.77 -5.40 -6.12
N LEU A 69 6.75 -6.16 -6.62
CA LEU A 69 7.72 -5.65 -7.59
C LEU A 69 7.04 -5.18 -8.89
N ALA A 70 6.09 -5.96 -9.40
CA ALA A 70 5.34 -5.56 -10.60
C ALA A 70 4.53 -4.27 -10.37
N ARG A 71 3.88 -4.14 -9.20
CA ARG A 71 3.10 -2.94 -8.82
C ARG A 71 3.97 -1.71 -8.64
N ARG A 72 5.12 -1.86 -7.99
CA ARG A 72 6.14 -0.81 -7.87
C ARG A 72 6.52 -0.26 -9.24
N ASP A 73 6.78 -1.14 -10.20
CA ASP A 73 7.19 -0.74 -11.54
C ASP A 73 6.05 -0.04 -12.31
N VAL A 74 4.80 -0.48 -12.13
CA VAL A 74 3.61 0.21 -12.64
C VAL A 74 3.49 1.62 -12.04
N LEU A 75 3.51 1.74 -10.71
CA LEU A 75 3.38 3.03 -10.04
C LEU A 75 4.53 4.00 -10.38
N ALA A 76 5.74 3.50 -10.56
CA ALA A 76 6.85 4.32 -11.02
C ALA A 76 6.61 4.88 -12.44
N ARG A 77 5.87 4.18 -13.31
CA ARG A 77 5.44 4.74 -14.61
C ARG A 77 4.31 5.73 -14.42
N THR A 78 3.28 5.40 -13.64
CA THR A 78 2.17 6.30 -13.31
C THR A 78 2.66 7.64 -12.76
N VAL A 79 3.62 7.64 -11.84
CA VAL A 79 4.20 8.87 -11.29
C VAL A 79 4.85 9.73 -12.37
N ARG A 80 5.55 9.13 -13.34
CA ARG A 80 6.15 9.86 -14.47
C ARG A 80 5.08 10.43 -15.41
N GLU A 81 4.03 9.66 -15.68
CA GLU A 81 2.88 10.08 -16.50
C GLU A 81 2.13 11.25 -15.86
N LEU A 82 2.09 11.31 -14.53
CA LEU A 82 1.55 12.43 -13.75
C LEU A 82 2.52 13.62 -13.65
N GLY A 83 3.68 13.57 -14.32
CA GLY A 83 4.68 14.65 -14.35
C GLY A 83 5.63 14.68 -13.15
N GLY A 84 5.62 13.65 -12.30
CA GLY A 84 6.51 13.53 -11.15
C GLY A 84 7.76 12.68 -11.40
N ALA A 85 8.75 12.80 -10.52
CA ALA A 85 9.87 11.88 -10.45
C ALA A 85 9.59 10.78 -9.40
N PRO A 86 9.59 9.48 -9.74
CA PRO A 86 9.36 8.40 -8.79
C PRO A 86 10.35 8.46 -7.63
N ARG A 87 9.82 8.45 -6.39
CA ARG A 87 10.68 8.34 -5.21
C ARG A 87 11.44 7.01 -5.26
N ALA A 88 12.75 7.09 -5.02
CA ALA A 88 13.59 5.90 -4.95
C ALA A 88 13.25 5.07 -3.70
N ALA A 89 13.58 3.77 -3.75
CA ALA A 89 13.51 2.93 -2.56
C ALA A 89 14.54 3.40 -1.53
N GLU A 90 14.14 3.44 -0.25
CA GLU A 90 15.09 3.58 0.86
C GLU A 90 16.03 2.37 0.95
N ALA A 91 17.22 2.58 1.52
CA ALA A 91 18.20 1.51 1.73
C ALA A 91 17.70 0.42 2.70
N ALA A 92 16.84 0.80 3.65
CA ALA A 92 16.19 -0.10 4.59
C ALA A 92 14.87 0.50 5.09
N TYR A 93 13.96 -0.37 5.55
CA TYR A 93 12.68 0.02 6.15
C TYR A 93 12.57 -0.52 7.57
N ALA A 94 12.06 0.31 8.48
CA ALA A 94 11.78 -0.12 9.84
C ALA A 94 10.59 -1.09 9.86
N LEU A 95 10.79 -2.26 10.47
CA LEU A 95 9.70 -3.20 10.72
C LEU A 95 8.89 -2.73 11.92
N PRO A 96 7.55 -2.91 11.91
CA PRO A 96 6.66 -2.47 13.00
C PRO A 96 6.91 -3.20 14.31
N PHE A 97 7.53 -4.37 14.26
CA PHE A 97 7.95 -5.18 15.39
C PHE A 97 9.04 -6.14 14.93
N GLU A 98 9.75 -6.74 15.89
CA GLU A 98 10.76 -7.76 15.58
C GLU A 98 10.15 -9.06 15.05
N VAL A 99 10.75 -9.63 14.01
CA VAL A 99 10.29 -10.88 13.39
C VAL A 99 11.25 -12.02 13.70
N ARG A 100 10.88 -12.86 14.67
CA ARG A 100 11.72 -13.97 15.14
C ARG A 100 11.18 -15.33 14.73
N THR A 101 9.87 -15.43 14.55
CA THR A 101 9.16 -16.68 14.28
C THR A 101 8.38 -16.65 12.97
N ALA A 102 7.92 -17.81 12.50
CA ALA A 102 7.01 -17.88 11.35
C ALA A 102 5.68 -17.14 11.63
N ALA A 103 5.14 -17.25 12.85
CA ALA A 103 3.93 -16.51 13.24
C ALA A 103 4.14 -14.99 13.21
N ASP A 104 5.32 -14.49 13.62
CA ASP A 104 5.65 -13.07 13.46
C ASP A 104 5.69 -12.65 12.00
N ALA A 105 6.20 -13.52 11.12
CA ALA A 105 6.26 -13.25 9.69
C ALA A 105 4.86 -13.18 9.06
N GLU A 106 3.94 -14.07 9.44
CA GLU A 106 2.55 -14.03 8.99
C GLU A 106 1.84 -12.76 9.49
N ARG A 107 2.06 -12.37 10.75
CA ARG A 107 1.54 -11.11 11.29
C ARG A 107 2.11 -9.90 10.55
N LEU A 108 3.40 -9.92 10.22
CA LEU A 108 4.04 -8.84 9.46
C LEU A 108 3.45 -8.74 8.06
N ALA A 109 3.22 -9.88 7.40
CA ALA A 109 2.61 -9.91 6.07
C ALA A 109 1.22 -9.28 6.09
N ALA A 110 0.38 -9.61 7.08
CA ALA A 110 -0.94 -9.00 7.22
C ALA A 110 -0.86 -7.47 7.44
N GLU A 111 0.06 -7.00 8.28
CA GLU A 111 0.28 -5.57 8.53
C GLU A 111 0.76 -4.82 7.28
N ILE A 112 1.67 -5.42 6.50
CA ILE A 112 2.15 -4.84 5.25
C ILE A 112 1.01 -4.69 4.25
N GLU A 113 0.21 -5.74 4.07
CA GLU A 113 -0.89 -5.72 3.11
C GLU A 113 -2.00 -4.74 3.49
N ASP A 114 -2.29 -4.57 4.79
CA ASP A 114 -3.19 -3.53 5.27
C ASP A 114 -2.68 -2.11 4.96
N ARG A 115 -1.38 -1.86 5.16
CA ARG A 115 -0.77 -0.56 4.84
C ARG A 115 -0.79 -0.27 3.34
N VAL A 116 -0.50 -1.29 2.52
CA VAL A 116 -0.60 -1.20 1.06
C VAL A 116 -2.06 -0.91 0.65
N ALA A 117 -3.03 -1.61 1.24
CA ALA A 117 -4.45 -1.32 1.04
C ALA A 117 -4.80 0.13 1.43
N GLY A 118 -4.34 0.61 2.59
CA GLY A 118 -4.52 2.01 3.00
C GLY A 118 -4.02 3.00 1.94
N ALA A 119 -2.78 2.82 1.47
CA ALA A 119 -2.18 3.70 0.46
C ALA A 119 -2.94 3.68 -0.88
N TYR A 120 -3.41 2.50 -1.32
CA TYR A 120 -4.24 2.42 -2.52
C TYR A 120 -5.63 3.00 -2.31
N SER A 121 -6.20 2.94 -1.11
CA SER A 121 -7.48 3.60 -0.79
C SER A 121 -7.37 5.12 -0.96
N ASP A 122 -6.26 5.73 -0.54
CA ASP A 122 -5.99 7.15 -0.77
C ASP A 122 -5.86 7.46 -2.27
N LEU A 123 -5.21 6.60 -3.04
CA LEU A 123 -5.13 6.75 -4.50
C LEU A 123 -6.51 6.59 -5.18
N VAL A 124 -7.35 5.66 -4.72
CA VAL A 124 -8.74 5.53 -5.19
C VAL A 124 -9.54 6.81 -4.92
N ARG A 125 -9.34 7.42 -3.75
CA ARG A 125 -10.01 8.67 -3.37
C ARG A 125 -9.55 9.85 -4.24
N ALA A 126 -8.26 9.90 -4.58
CA ALA A 126 -7.68 11.02 -5.33
C ALA A 126 -7.91 10.91 -6.85
N ALA A 127 -7.87 9.69 -7.41
CA ALA A 127 -7.85 9.45 -8.85
C ALA A 127 -9.25 9.29 -9.48
N GLU A 128 -9.29 9.39 -10.81
CA GLU A 128 -10.48 9.12 -11.62
C GLU A 128 -10.16 8.12 -12.74
N GLY A 129 -11.20 7.70 -13.48
CA GLY A 129 -11.04 6.93 -14.71
C GLY A 129 -10.29 5.60 -14.53
N PRO A 130 -9.41 5.21 -15.47
CA PRO A 130 -8.64 3.97 -15.40
C PRO A 130 -7.78 3.84 -14.14
N LEU A 131 -7.07 4.90 -13.74
CA LEU A 131 -6.20 4.86 -12.56
C LEU A 131 -6.96 4.55 -11.27
N ARG A 132 -8.18 5.10 -11.11
CA ARG A 132 -9.04 4.77 -9.96
C ARG A 132 -9.40 3.28 -9.93
N ARG A 133 -9.69 2.67 -11.09
CA ARG A 133 -10.04 1.25 -11.18
C ARG A 133 -8.83 0.37 -10.86
N GLU A 134 -7.68 0.67 -11.44
CA GLU A 134 -6.44 -0.05 -11.16
C GLU A 134 -6.05 0.03 -9.68
N ALA A 135 -6.21 1.21 -9.06
CA ALA A 135 -6.00 1.38 -7.63
C ALA A 135 -6.98 0.57 -6.79
N ALA A 136 -8.26 0.49 -7.19
CA ALA A 136 -9.28 -0.31 -6.51
C ALA A 136 -9.02 -1.83 -6.61
N ASP A 137 -8.51 -2.30 -7.76
CA ASP A 137 -8.10 -3.70 -7.95
C ASP A 137 -6.89 -4.02 -7.07
N ALA A 138 -5.91 -3.11 -7.03
CA ALA A 138 -4.72 -3.27 -6.20
C ALA A 138 -5.05 -3.26 -4.70
N LEU A 139 -5.94 -2.37 -4.26
CA LEU A 139 -6.54 -2.30 -2.93
C LEU A 139 -7.21 -3.63 -2.56
N SER A 140 -8.14 -4.10 -3.40
CA SER A 140 -8.91 -5.32 -3.13
C SER A 140 -7.99 -6.54 -3.00
N ALA A 141 -7.01 -6.65 -3.90
CA ALA A 141 -6.04 -7.74 -3.86
C ALA A 141 -5.14 -7.69 -2.61
N ALA A 142 -4.75 -6.50 -2.14
CA ALA A 142 -3.99 -6.36 -0.89
C ALA A 142 -4.83 -6.75 0.33
N ALA A 143 -6.07 -6.24 0.42
CA ALA A 143 -6.98 -6.58 1.50
C ALA A 143 -7.28 -8.10 1.57
N VAL A 144 -7.48 -8.75 0.41
CA VAL A 144 -7.65 -10.20 0.33
C VAL A 144 -6.40 -10.95 0.80
N ARG A 145 -5.19 -10.50 0.45
CA ARG A 145 -3.95 -11.11 0.96
C ARG A 145 -3.80 -10.90 2.46
N ALA A 146 -4.13 -9.73 3.00
CA ALA A 146 -4.11 -9.48 4.44
C ALA A 146 -5.01 -10.47 5.19
N ALA A 147 -6.25 -10.68 4.71
CA ALA A 147 -7.17 -11.66 5.27
C ALA A 147 -6.63 -13.11 5.20
N ARG A 148 -6.01 -13.49 4.07
CA ARG A 148 -5.37 -14.80 3.89
C ARG A 148 -4.19 -15.02 4.85
N TRP A 149 -3.37 -14.00 5.11
CA TRP A 149 -2.27 -14.10 6.07
C TRP A 149 -2.77 -14.28 7.49
N ARG A 150 -3.85 -13.60 7.87
CA ARG A 150 -4.53 -13.80 9.17
C ARG A 150 -5.19 -15.17 9.35
N GLY A 151 -5.22 -16.00 8.30
CA GLY A 151 -5.94 -17.27 8.34
C GLY A 151 -7.46 -17.10 8.38
N VAL A 152 -7.98 -15.93 7.98
CA VAL A 152 -9.42 -15.72 7.76
C VAL A 152 -9.78 -16.39 6.43
N GLY A 153 -9.73 -17.71 6.41
CA GLY A 153 -10.45 -18.52 5.43
C GLY A 153 -11.88 -18.59 5.91
N VAL A 154 -12.81 -17.92 5.22
CA VAL A 154 -14.21 -18.26 5.42
C VAL A 154 -14.38 -19.69 4.90
N ALA A 155 -14.40 -20.66 5.82
CA ALA A 155 -15.18 -21.85 5.57
C ALA A 155 -16.60 -21.35 5.30
N PHE A 156 -17.04 -21.44 4.05
CA PHE A 156 -18.45 -21.23 3.75
C PHE A 156 -19.24 -22.24 4.59
N PRO A 157 -20.22 -21.80 5.40
CA PRO A 157 -21.13 -22.73 6.07
C PRO A 157 -21.71 -23.69 5.03
N GLY A 158 -21.60 -25.00 5.26
CA GLY A 158 -22.03 -26.05 4.32
C GLY A 158 -20.93 -26.75 3.50
N LEU A 159 -19.69 -26.26 3.45
CA LEU A 159 -18.59 -26.97 2.76
C LEU A 159 -17.81 -27.93 3.67
N ALA A 160 -17.67 -27.61 4.95
CA ALA A 160 -17.03 -28.49 5.93
C ALA A 160 -17.86 -29.77 6.16
N GLU A 161 -19.19 -29.64 6.22
CA GLU A 161 -20.11 -30.77 6.46
C GLU A 161 -20.09 -31.79 5.31
N ARG A 162 -19.98 -31.36 4.05
CA ARG A 162 -19.85 -32.27 2.90
C ARG A 162 -18.50 -32.99 2.83
N ALA A 163 -17.43 -32.34 3.29
CA ALA A 163 -16.13 -32.99 3.37
C ALA A 163 -16.13 -34.10 4.42
N ASP A 164 -16.79 -33.88 5.56
CA ASP A 164 -16.96 -34.88 6.61
C ASP A 164 -17.87 -36.05 6.17
N GLU A 165 -18.95 -35.77 5.43
CA GLU A 165 -19.83 -36.81 4.87
C GLU A 165 -19.12 -37.67 3.81
N ALA A 166 -18.34 -37.04 2.91
CA ALA A 166 -17.55 -37.76 1.92
C ALA A 166 -16.47 -38.66 2.56
N GLN A 167 -15.87 -38.22 3.66
CA GLN A 167 -14.84 -38.99 4.38
C GLN A 167 -15.41 -40.16 5.19
N ARG A 168 -16.66 -40.05 5.67
CA ARG A 168 -17.38 -41.17 6.31
C ARG A 168 -17.85 -42.22 5.29
N ALA A 169 -18.28 -41.79 4.11
CA ALA A 169 -18.69 -42.69 3.04
C ALA A 169 -17.53 -43.53 2.45
N GLN A 170 -16.28 -43.12 2.66
CA GLN A 170 -15.07 -43.82 2.19
C GLN A 170 -14.54 -44.88 3.16
N HIS A 171 -15.03 -44.88 4.41
CA HIS A 171 -14.60 -45.83 5.46
C HIS A 171 -15.69 -46.84 5.83
N SER A 172 -16.75 -46.95 5.03
CA SER A 172 -17.79 -47.97 5.12
C SER A 172 -17.75 -48.88 3.90
#